data_AF-A0A3D5M4V7-F1
#
_entry.id   AF-A0A3D5M4V7-F1
#
_cell.length_a   1.000
_cell.length_b   1.000
_cell.length_c   1.000
_cell.angle_alpha   90.00
_cell.angle_beta   90.00
_cell.angle_gamma   90.00
#
_symmetry.space_group_name_H-M   'P 1'
#
loop_
_entity.id
_entity.type
_entity.pdbx_description
1 polymer ?
#
loop_
_entity_poly.entity_id
_entity_poly.type
_entity_poly.pdbx_seq_one_letter_code
_entity_poly.pdbx_strand_id
1 'polypeptide(L)'
;MIRIYRVALREYMENAKTKGFWIGILLFPLMIWLMLEVPRFLEEKGIPTRHVIIVANDDVAGDISRQRLTLLNRQKSLSSLQQHLAKETADQRAEMLENTEFDAAELLEKLEEGLSQISPDAGAINPFNPEQLVEIGDLVPDEMLLNDFRWKALKNLLISQLPEGSAAFVEPELRFKEVSLPSDLTSESTNEEIENALRPYLRGEKLFPSTDENVDLFALVIIPENVFDGENQIRFWSTNLADTDLLDAITSSLSEHARNLEYEKREISTSDVTEIAALRIRSNNFNPNKEAGEEKVGIRDKIRQYAPIGFVYLLWIAIFSVAQMLLNNTIEEKSNRIIEVLLSSVTTNELLLGKVFGVAAVGVTMQLAWIGSMITILRLKAGPGAEWVVDLMAAVISPELLIGFIFYFVTGYLFYAFLFAGIGSVCNTIKDAQNFMGPIMLILMVPLGTMMFIPNDPNGTIATAMSWIPPWSPFIMMNRMAANPPMSDIVGTGVMMIVSVIMVFWISSRVFRVGVLRTGQPPKILELLGWLRSSNS
;
A
#
# COMPACT_ATOMS: atom_id res chain seq x y z
N MET A 1 -11.83 -40.01 20.96
CA MET A 1 -11.86 -39.35 19.63
C MET A 1 -13.25 -38.87 19.23
N ILE A 2 -14.31 -39.72 19.25
CA ILE A 2 -15.68 -39.32 18.84
C ILE A 2 -16.21 -38.10 19.62
N ARG A 3 -15.95 -38.03 20.94
CA ARG A 3 -16.40 -36.91 21.79
C ARG A 3 -15.72 -35.58 21.42
N ILE A 4 -14.39 -35.59 21.28
CA ILE A 4 -13.59 -34.43 20.86
C ILE A 4 -14.09 -33.90 19.52
N TYR A 5 -14.30 -34.79 18.54
CA TYR A 5 -14.81 -34.41 17.23
C TYR A 5 -16.19 -33.75 17.30
N ARG A 6 -17.12 -34.29 18.10
CA ARG A 6 -18.44 -33.68 18.29
C ARG A 6 -18.37 -32.30 18.93
N VAL A 7 -17.50 -32.11 19.91
CA VAL A 7 -17.25 -30.79 20.51
C VAL A 7 -16.67 -29.85 19.45
N ALA A 8 -15.65 -30.27 18.70
CA ALA A 8 -15.07 -29.45 17.64
C ALA A 8 -16.08 -29.04 16.58
N LEU A 9 -16.94 -29.97 16.14
CA LEU A 9 -17.99 -29.68 15.17
C LEU A 9 -19.02 -28.68 15.74
N ARG A 10 -19.42 -28.84 17.00
CA ARG A 10 -20.30 -27.87 17.67
C ARG A 10 -19.68 -26.48 17.66
N GLU A 11 -18.43 -26.37 18.08
CA GLU A 11 -17.72 -25.10 18.22
C GLU A 11 -17.53 -24.42 16.87
N TYR A 12 -17.18 -25.18 15.82
CA TYR A 12 -17.15 -24.66 14.46
C TYR A 12 -18.52 -24.12 14.04
N MET A 13 -19.59 -24.90 14.23
CA MET A 13 -20.93 -24.52 13.80
C MET A 13 -21.50 -23.32 14.57
N GLU A 14 -21.21 -23.22 15.87
CA GLU A 14 -21.62 -22.07 16.69
C GLU A 14 -20.96 -20.78 16.18
N ASN A 15 -19.67 -20.83 15.83
CA ASN A 15 -18.97 -19.67 15.28
C ASN A 15 -19.40 -19.35 13.84
N ALA A 16 -19.47 -20.35 12.97
CA ALA A 16 -19.80 -20.18 11.55
C ALA A 16 -21.24 -19.67 11.31
N LYS A 17 -22.16 -19.85 12.26
CA LYS A 17 -23.52 -19.30 12.21
C LYS A 17 -23.60 -17.83 12.64
N THR A 18 -22.57 -17.31 13.30
CA THR A 18 -22.61 -15.92 13.77
C THR A 18 -22.49 -14.93 12.62
N LYS A 19 -23.15 -13.78 12.75
CA LYS A 19 -22.96 -12.66 11.80
C LYS A 19 -21.51 -12.17 11.82
N GLY A 20 -20.87 -12.19 13.00
CA GLY A 20 -19.49 -11.76 13.17
C GLY A 20 -18.50 -12.54 12.31
N PHE A 21 -18.69 -13.87 12.20
CA PHE A 21 -17.88 -14.70 11.31
C PHE A 21 -17.96 -14.28 9.84
N TRP A 22 -19.18 -14.12 9.31
CA TRP A 22 -19.37 -13.71 7.91
C TRP A 22 -18.91 -12.29 7.65
N ILE A 23 -19.12 -11.36 8.59
CA ILE A 23 -18.57 -10.01 8.53
C ILE A 23 -17.04 -10.07 8.51
N GLY A 24 -16.41 -10.86 9.37
CA GLY A 24 -14.95 -11.02 9.40
C GLY A 24 -14.39 -11.59 8.10
N ILE A 25 -15.07 -12.56 7.48
CA ILE A 25 -14.70 -13.09 6.17
C ILE A 25 -14.77 -12.02 5.08
N LEU A 26 -15.82 -11.20 5.06
CA LEU A 26 -16.04 -10.19 4.02
C LEU A 26 -15.26 -8.89 4.25
N LEU A 27 -14.92 -8.57 5.50
CA LEU A 27 -14.24 -7.32 5.84
C LEU A 27 -12.84 -7.25 5.21
N PHE A 28 -12.08 -8.35 5.24
CA PHE A 28 -10.74 -8.39 4.65
C PHE A 28 -10.72 -8.11 3.13
N PRO A 29 -11.49 -8.81 2.28
CA PRO A 29 -11.55 -8.50 0.85
C PRO A 29 -12.16 -7.12 0.56
N LEU A 30 -13.15 -6.67 1.34
CA LEU A 30 -13.68 -5.32 1.21
C LEU A 30 -12.60 -4.27 1.50
N MET A 31 -11.80 -4.47 2.55
CA MET A 31 -10.68 -3.59 2.90
C MET A 31 -9.63 -3.56 1.79
N ILE A 32 -9.24 -4.70 1.23
CA ILE A 32 -8.31 -4.74 0.09
C ILE A 32 -8.90 -4.00 -1.11
N TRP A 33 -10.17 -4.28 -1.44
CA TRP A 33 -10.83 -3.64 -2.57
C TRP A 33 -10.92 -2.12 -2.40
N LEU A 34 -11.29 -1.64 -1.20
CA LEU A 34 -11.30 -0.22 -0.86
C LEU A 34 -9.90 0.38 -0.86
N MET A 35 -8.88 -0.34 -0.36
CA MET A 35 -7.50 0.13 -0.36
C MET A 35 -6.98 0.35 -1.80
N LEU A 36 -7.46 -0.45 -2.77
CA LEU A 36 -7.14 -0.28 -4.17
C LEU A 36 -8.00 0.81 -4.85
N GLU A 37 -9.30 0.89 -4.54
CA GLU A 37 -10.23 1.81 -5.22
C GLU A 37 -10.28 3.21 -4.64
N VAL A 38 -10.11 3.40 -3.32
CA VAL A 38 -10.24 4.71 -2.70
C VAL A 38 -9.18 5.69 -3.21
N PRO A 39 -7.88 5.36 -3.28
CA PRO A 39 -6.89 6.26 -3.86
C PRO A 39 -7.23 6.63 -5.30
N ARG A 40 -7.62 5.65 -6.12
CA ARG A 40 -8.01 5.85 -7.53
C ARG A 40 -9.23 6.77 -7.65
N PHE A 41 -10.24 6.57 -6.81
CA PHE A 41 -11.42 7.41 -6.75
C PHE A 41 -11.10 8.85 -6.30
N LEU A 42 -10.22 9.00 -5.29
CA LEU A 42 -9.77 10.31 -4.82
C LEU A 42 -8.91 11.02 -5.87
N GLU A 43 -8.16 10.28 -6.68
CA GLU A 43 -7.40 10.84 -7.79
C GLU A 43 -8.31 11.29 -8.95
N GLU A 44 -9.30 10.47 -9.31
CA GLU A 44 -10.27 10.77 -10.37
C GLU A 44 -11.25 11.92 -10.02
N LYS A 45 -11.61 12.09 -8.74
CA LYS A 45 -12.66 13.05 -8.31
C LYS A 45 -12.26 14.07 -7.24
N GLY A 46 -11.06 13.97 -6.65
CA GLY A 46 -10.78 14.58 -5.34
C GLY A 46 -9.84 15.79 -5.31
N ILE A 47 -9.28 16.24 -6.43
CA ILE A 47 -8.46 17.46 -6.44
C ILE A 47 -9.23 18.58 -7.15
N PRO A 48 -9.91 19.48 -6.41
CA PRO A 48 -10.59 20.62 -7.00
C PRO A 48 -9.58 21.53 -7.70
N THR A 49 -10.03 22.21 -8.76
CA THR A 49 -9.21 23.22 -9.44
C THR A 49 -8.74 24.28 -8.44
N ARG A 50 -7.43 24.42 -8.27
CA ARG A 50 -6.84 25.38 -7.32
C ARG A 50 -6.63 26.72 -8.01
N HIS A 51 -7.32 27.76 -7.55
CA HIS A 51 -7.20 29.09 -8.13
C HIS A 51 -6.01 29.83 -7.53
N VAL A 52 -5.13 30.35 -8.38
CA VAL A 52 -3.87 30.98 -7.98
C VAL A 52 -3.78 32.38 -8.58
N ILE A 53 -3.26 33.33 -7.81
CA ILE A 53 -2.85 34.63 -8.34
C ILE A 53 -1.34 34.66 -8.39
N ILE A 54 -0.78 34.96 -9.57
CA ILE A 54 0.66 35.19 -9.74
C ILE A 54 0.85 36.67 -10.06
N VAL A 55 1.50 37.38 -9.13
CA VAL A 55 1.93 38.76 -9.32
C VAL A 55 3.44 38.72 -9.55
N ALA A 56 3.85 39.01 -10.78
CA ALA A 56 5.26 39.06 -11.13
C ALA A 56 5.62 40.48 -11.52
N ASN A 57 6.57 41.06 -10.80
CA ASN A 57 7.13 42.37 -11.16
C ASN A 57 8.27 42.22 -12.20
N ASP A 58 8.69 40.99 -12.46
CA ASP A 58 9.61 40.60 -13.53
C ASP A 58 8.83 39.76 -14.57
N ASP A 59 8.72 40.26 -15.80
CA ASP A 59 7.92 39.63 -16.85
C ASP A 59 8.43 38.22 -17.19
N VAL A 60 9.75 38.02 -17.21
CA VAL A 60 10.39 36.73 -17.54
C VAL A 60 10.07 35.69 -16.48
N ALA A 61 10.22 36.04 -15.20
CA ALA A 61 9.89 35.17 -14.08
C ALA A 61 8.38 34.87 -14.02
N GLY A 62 7.55 35.84 -14.37
CA GLY A 62 6.10 35.66 -14.53
C GLY A 62 5.78 34.61 -15.59
N ASP A 63 6.35 34.74 -16.79
CA ASP A 63 6.11 33.82 -17.89
C ASP A 63 6.60 32.40 -17.60
N ILE A 64 7.77 32.24 -16.99
CA ILE A 64 8.28 30.92 -16.55
C ILE A 64 7.32 30.27 -15.56
N SER A 65 6.79 31.05 -14.62
CA SER A 65 5.84 30.55 -13.62
C SER A 65 4.54 30.08 -14.26
N ARG A 66 3.98 30.86 -15.21
CA ARG A 66 2.76 30.50 -15.96
C ARG A 66 2.97 29.30 -16.88
N GLN A 67 4.13 29.20 -17.52
CA GLN A 67 4.52 28.01 -18.28
C GLN A 67 4.55 26.77 -17.38
N ARG A 68 5.10 26.89 -16.16
CA ARG A 68 5.10 25.78 -15.19
C ARG A 68 3.70 25.34 -14.77
N LEU A 69 2.76 26.27 -14.58
CA LEU A 69 1.35 25.93 -14.33
C LEU A 69 0.75 25.17 -15.52
N THR A 70 0.97 25.65 -16.74
CA THR A 70 0.51 25.00 -17.98
C THR A 70 1.05 23.57 -18.07
N LEU A 71 2.34 23.38 -17.79
CA LEU A 71 2.99 22.08 -17.80
C LEU A 71 2.37 21.11 -16.79
N LEU A 72 2.16 21.54 -15.54
CA LEU A 72 1.52 20.71 -14.50
C LEU A 72 0.11 20.27 -14.88
N ASN A 73 -0.64 21.14 -15.55
CA ASN A 73 -1.98 20.83 -16.06
C ASN A 73 -1.94 19.83 -17.23
N ARG A 74 -0.99 20.00 -18.16
CA ARG A 74 -0.83 19.11 -19.32
C ARG A 74 -0.32 17.73 -18.92
N GLN A 75 0.61 17.64 -17.96
CA GLN A 75 1.06 16.38 -17.37
C GLN A 75 -0.12 15.63 -16.71
N LYS A 76 -1.01 16.33 -15.98
CA LYS A 76 -2.24 15.72 -15.44
C LYS A 76 -3.14 15.17 -16.56
N SER A 77 -3.39 15.96 -17.60
CA SER A 77 -4.21 15.55 -18.75
C SER A 77 -3.60 14.35 -19.49
N LEU A 78 -2.29 14.33 -19.69
CA LEU A 78 -1.55 13.24 -20.32
C LEU A 78 -1.65 11.95 -19.50
N SER A 79 -1.42 12.02 -18.19
CA SER A 79 -1.56 10.87 -17.27
C SER A 79 -2.98 10.30 -17.28
N SER A 80 -4.01 11.16 -17.22
CA SER A 80 -5.41 10.71 -17.34
C SER A 80 -5.71 10.07 -18.70
N LEU A 81 -5.11 10.59 -19.78
CA LEU A 81 -5.26 10.01 -21.12
C LEU A 81 -4.53 8.66 -21.25
N GLN A 82 -3.33 8.51 -20.69
CA GLN A 82 -2.60 7.23 -20.62
C GLN A 82 -3.40 6.18 -19.83
N GLN A 83 -3.97 6.55 -18.69
CA GLN A 83 -4.81 5.65 -17.90
C GLN A 83 -6.07 5.21 -18.68
N HIS A 84 -6.71 6.15 -19.37
CA HIS A 84 -7.87 5.87 -20.23
C HIS A 84 -7.49 4.92 -21.39
N LEU A 85 -6.39 5.21 -22.08
CA LEU A 85 -5.86 4.34 -23.15
C LEU A 85 -5.52 2.95 -22.65
N ALA A 86 -4.80 2.84 -21.53
CA ALA A 86 -4.45 1.56 -20.94
C ALA A 86 -5.70 0.73 -20.61
N LYS A 87 -6.75 1.36 -20.10
CA LYS A 87 -8.01 0.70 -19.78
C LYS A 87 -8.72 0.20 -21.04
N GLU A 88 -8.85 1.04 -22.06
CA GLU A 88 -9.61 0.72 -23.27
C GLU A 88 -8.86 -0.24 -24.22
N THR A 89 -7.53 -0.26 -24.20
CA THR A 89 -6.70 -1.15 -25.03
C THR A 89 -6.29 -2.45 -24.34
N ALA A 90 -6.82 -2.74 -23.14
CA ALA A 90 -6.39 -3.88 -22.33
C ALA A 90 -6.49 -5.24 -23.07
N ASP A 91 -7.58 -5.46 -23.81
CA ASP A 91 -7.80 -6.72 -24.53
C ASP A 91 -6.81 -6.90 -25.71
N GLN A 92 -6.51 -5.82 -26.44
CA GLN A 92 -5.55 -5.85 -27.55
C GLN A 92 -4.11 -6.08 -27.05
N ARG A 93 -3.75 -5.46 -25.91
CA ARG A 93 -2.44 -5.67 -25.28
C ARG A 93 -2.25 -7.11 -24.82
N ALA A 94 -3.31 -7.76 -24.34
CA ALA A 94 -3.26 -9.16 -23.92
C ALA A 94 -2.98 -10.14 -25.09
N GLU A 95 -3.24 -9.77 -26.34
CA GLU A 95 -3.02 -10.62 -27.52
C GLU A 95 -1.61 -10.46 -28.14
N MET A 96 -0.89 -9.38 -27.86
CA MET A 96 0.40 -9.02 -28.49
C MET A 96 1.64 -9.56 -27.76
N LEU A 97 1.49 -10.64 -26.98
CA LEU A 97 2.47 -11.31 -26.09
C LEU A 97 3.84 -11.67 -26.72
N GLU A 98 4.68 -10.70 -27.06
CA GLU A 98 6.09 -10.93 -27.38
C GLU A 98 6.98 -9.93 -26.61
N ASN A 99 7.77 -10.48 -25.68
CA ASN A 99 8.73 -9.78 -24.82
C ASN A 99 9.70 -8.92 -25.63
N THR A 100 9.37 -7.65 -25.81
CA THR A 100 10.27 -6.68 -26.43
C THR A 100 10.60 -5.62 -25.39
N GLU A 101 11.81 -5.69 -24.80
CA GLU A 101 12.37 -4.55 -24.06
C GLU A 101 12.49 -3.38 -25.04
N PHE A 102 11.79 -2.26 -24.79
CA PHE A 102 11.82 -1.09 -25.66
C PHE A 102 12.97 -0.15 -25.29
N ASP A 103 13.64 0.41 -26.30
CA ASP A 103 14.57 1.53 -26.10
C ASP A 103 13.79 2.84 -26.06
N ALA A 104 13.81 3.50 -24.90
CA ALA A 104 13.14 4.79 -24.69
C ALA A 104 13.64 5.88 -25.65
N ALA A 105 14.92 5.83 -26.07
CA ALA A 105 15.46 6.78 -27.03
C ALA A 105 14.88 6.56 -28.44
N GLU A 106 14.74 5.29 -28.85
CA GLU A 106 14.16 4.92 -30.14
C GLU A 106 12.66 5.25 -30.20
N LEU A 107 11.93 5.06 -29.10
CA LEU A 107 10.52 5.43 -29.00
C LEU A 107 10.32 6.95 -29.12
N LEU A 108 11.20 7.73 -28.49
CA LEU A 108 11.15 9.19 -28.57
C LEU A 108 11.47 9.71 -29.97
N GLU A 109 12.49 9.15 -30.62
CA GLU A 109 12.85 9.50 -31.99
C GLU A 109 11.70 9.22 -32.96
N LYS A 110 11.06 8.05 -32.84
CA LYS A 110 9.84 7.70 -33.63
C LYS A 110 8.68 8.64 -33.36
N LEU A 111 8.53 9.13 -32.13
CA LEU A 111 7.46 10.05 -31.75
C LEU A 111 7.71 11.43 -32.37
N GLU A 112 8.93 11.95 -32.25
CA GLU A 112 9.30 13.23 -32.86
C GLU A 112 9.18 13.20 -34.38
N GLU A 113 9.66 12.12 -35.02
CA GLU A 113 9.54 11.91 -36.45
C GLU A 113 8.07 11.84 -36.88
N GLY A 114 7.25 11.05 -36.18
CA GLY A 114 5.81 10.95 -36.42
C GLY A 114 5.09 12.31 -36.29
N LEU A 115 5.36 13.07 -35.24
CA LEU A 115 4.76 14.38 -35.01
C LEU A 115 5.20 15.44 -36.02
N SER A 116 6.41 15.33 -36.56
CA SER A 116 6.92 16.21 -37.62
C SER A 116 6.25 15.97 -38.97
N GLN A 117 5.75 14.75 -39.20
CA GLN A 117 5.09 14.33 -40.44
C GLN A 117 3.57 14.54 -40.42
N ILE A 118 2.97 14.84 -39.27
CA ILE A 118 1.54 15.16 -39.15
C ILE A 118 1.29 16.56 -39.74
N SER A 119 0.96 16.59 -41.03
CA SER A 119 0.28 17.72 -41.67
C SER A 119 -1.17 17.79 -41.17
N PRO A 120 -1.77 18.98 -40.98
CA PRO A 120 -3.09 19.17 -40.36
C PRO A 120 -4.25 18.36 -40.97
N ASP A 121 -4.09 17.79 -42.17
CA ASP A 121 -5.10 16.98 -42.88
C ASP A 121 -4.63 15.55 -43.24
N ALA A 122 -3.45 15.11 -42.79
CA ALA A 122 -2.89 13.80 -43.18
C ALA A 122 -3.29 12.70 -42.19
N GLY A 123 -4.10 11.76 -42.68
CA GLY A 123 -4.55 10.59 -41.93
C GLY A 123 -3.43 9.63 -41.52
N ALA A 124 -3.57 9.14 -40.28
CA ALA A 124 -3.18 7.82 -39.77
C ALA A 124 -1.92 7.18 -40.39
N ILE A 125 -0.75 7.57 -39.88
CA ILE A 125 0.37 6.63 -39.76
C ILE A 125 0.60 6.48 -38.26
N ASN A 126 0.12 5.37 -37.69
CA ASN A 126 0.41 4.98 -36.31
C ASN A 126 1.64 4.04 -36.32
N PRO A 127 2.82 4.48 -35.82
CA PRO A 127 3.99 3.61 -35.70
C PRO A 127 4.03 2.84 -34.37
N PHE A 128 3.09 3.04 -33.46
CA PHE A 128 3.13 2.54 -32.08
C PHE A 128 2.09 1.47 -31.80
N ASN A 129 2.51 0.40 -31.13
CA ASN A 129 1.57 -0.58 -30.58
C ASN A 129 0.91 -0.02 -29.29
N PRO A 130 -0.20 -0.64 -28.82
CA PRO A 130 -0.92 -0.18 -27.64
C PRO A 130 -0.11 -0.15 -26.33
N GLU A 131 0.95 -0.94 -26.19
CA GLU A 131 1.86 -0.87 -25.04
C GLU A 131 2.76 0.36 -25.09
N GLN A 132 3.38 0.62 -26.24
CA GLN A 132 4.24 1.78 -26.50
C GLN A 132 3.47 3.09 -26.30
N LEU A 133 2.20 3.13 -26.69
CA LEU A 133 1.34 4.32 -26.53
C LEU A 133 1.08 4.68 -25.06
N VAL A 134 1.08 3.69 -24.15
CA VAL A 134 0.93 3.94 -22.71
C VAL A 134 2.26 4.41 -22.11
N GLU A 135 3.39 3.84 -22.52
CA GLU A 135 4.72 4.21 -22.01
C GLU A 135 5.24 5.55 -22.54
N ILE A 136 4.83 5.96 -23.75
CA ILE A 136 5.27 7.21 -24.39
C ILE A 136 5.03 8.44 -23.51
N GLY A 137 3.92 8.50 -22.77
CA GLY A 137 3.59 9.69 -21.98
C GLY A 137 4.59 10.01 -20.87
N ASP A 138 5.30 8.99 -20.35
CA ASP A 138 6.34 9.17 -19.32
C ASP A 138 7.68 9.65 -19.93
N LEU A 139 7.81 9.56 -21.25
CA LEU A 139 9.00 9.92 -22.00
C LEU A 139 8.89 11.32 -22.63
N VAL A 140 7.67 11.89 -22.75
CA VAL A 140 7.44 13.16 -23.44
C VAL A 140 8.19 14.32 -22.77
N PRO A 141 9.07 15.04 -23.49
CA PRO A 141 9.79 16.19 -22.94
C PRO A 141 8.85 17.33 -22.55
N ASP A 142 9.20 18.05 -21.48
CA ASP A 142 8.42 19.20 -21.00
C ASP A 142 8.25 20.28 -22.08
N GLU A 143 9.27 20.50 -22.92
CA GLU A 143 9.25 21.44 -24.05
C GLU A 143 8.15 21.10 -25.07
N MET A 144 7.94 19.81 -25.31
CA MET A 144 6.90 19.33 -26.21
C MET A 144 5.51 19.57 -25.61
N LEU A 145 5.38 19.38 -24.29
CA LEU A 145 4.15 19.67 -23.57
C LEU A 145 3.86 21.16 -23.53
N LEU A 146 4.85 22.04 -23.47
CA LEU A 146 4.66 23.50 -23.46
C LEU A 146 4.23 24.04 -24.83
N ASN A 147 4.62 23.40 -25.93
CA ASN A 147 4.22 23.83 -27.26
C ASN A 147 2.76 23.44 -27.58
N ASP A 148 1.89 24.43 -27.78
CA ASP A 148 0.44 24.23 -28.01
C ASP A 148 0.12 23.32 -29.19
N PHE A 149 0.87 23.47 -30.30
CA PHE A 149 0.66 22.68 -31.50
C PHE A 149 1.05 21.22 -31.27
N ARG A 150 2.25 20.98 -30.70
CA ARG A 150 2.74 19.63 -30.42
C ARG A 150 1.89 18.92 -29.36
N TRP A 151 1.46 19.64 -28.33
CA TRP A 151 0.53 19.11 -27.32
C TRP A 151 -0.78 18.65 -27.94
N LYS A 152 -1.40 19.48 -28.80
CA LYS A 152 -2.65 19.13 -29.48
C LYS A 152 -2.45 17.95 -30.44
N ALA A 153 -1.34 17.92 -31.17
CA ALA A 153 -1.01 16.81 -32.07
C ALA A 153 -0.83 15.50 -31.29
N LEU A 154 -0.09 15.51 -30.17
CA LEU A 154 0.09 14.35 -29.30
C LEU A 154 -1.25 13.85 -28.75
N LYS A 155 -2.09 14.73 -28.21
CA LYS A 155 -3.41 14.35 -27.72
C LYS A 155 -4.26 13.70 -28.81
N ASN A 156 -4.31 14.31 -29.98
CA ASN A 156 -5.09 13.78 -31.10
C ASN A 156 -4.56 12.42 -31.56
N LEU A 157 -3.23 12.27 -31.63
CA LEU A 157 -2.58 10.99 -31.93
C LEU A 157 -3.03 9.94 -30.92
N LEU A 158 -2.86 10.19 -29.62
CA LEU A 158 -3.22 9.27 -28.54
C LEU A 158 -4.71 8.91 -28.56
N ILE A 159 -5.60 9.90 -28.68
CA ILE A 159 -7.06 9.67 -28.74
C ILE A 159 -7.44 8.86 -29.99
N SER A 160 -6.78 9.08 -31.12
CA SER A 160 -7.05 8.33 -32.36
C SER A 160 -6.68 6.84 -32.29
N GLN A 161 -5.94 6.42 -31.26
CA GLN A 161 -5.59 5.02 -31.02
C GLN A 161 -6.59 4.26 -30.15
N LEU A 162 -7.65 4.94 -29.69
CA LEU A 162 -8.72 4.25 -28.96
C LEU A 162 -9.46 3.28 -29.90
N PRO A 163 -9.73 2.04 -29.46
CA PRO A 163 -10.53 1.09 -30.23
C PRO A 163 -11.91 1.63 -30.62
N GLU A 164 -12.45 1.15 -31.75
CA GLU A 164 -13.80 1.50 -32.16
C GLU A 164 -14.84 1.10 -31.09
N GLY A 165 -15.65 2.05 -30.65
CA GLY A 165 -16.66 1.84 -29.60
C GLY A 165 -16.19 2.16 -28.17
N SER A 166 -14.93 2.57 -27.99
CA SER A 166 -14.42 3.04 -26.69
C SER A 166 -15.17 4.27 -26.17
N ALA A 167 -15.24 4.40 -24.84
CA ALA A 167 -15.79 5.59 -24.23
C ALA A 167 -14.96 6.84 -24.60
N ALA A 168 -15.65 7.95 -24.89
CA ALA A 168 -14.98 9.21 -25.21
C ALA A 168 -14.14 9.69 -24.01
N PHE A 169 -12.90 10.10 -24.30
CA PHE A 169 -12.03 10.69 -23.29
C PHE A 169 -12.62 12.03 -22.81
N VAL A 170 -12.76 12.19 -21.49
CA VAL A 170 -13.17 13.43 -20.85
C VAL A 170 -11.94 14.08 -20.25
N GLU A 171 -11.65 15.32 -20.66
CA GLU A 171 -10.49 16.06 -20.16
C GLU A 171 -10.65 16.33 -18.66
N PRO A 172 -9.66 15.99 -17.82
CA PRO A 172 -9.73 16.28 -16.40
C PRO A 172 -9.72 17.78 -16.14
N GLU A 173 -10.34 18.20 -15.03
CA GLU A 173 -10.24 19.57 -14.55
C GLU A 173 -8.77 19.97 -14.31
N LEU A 174 -8.46 21.26 -14.51
CA LEU A 174 -7.11 21.79 -14.30
C LEU A 174 -6.68 21.60 -12.84
N ARG A 175 -5.41 21.30 -12.61
CA ARG A 175 -4.84 21.25 -11.26
C ARG A 175 -4.73 22.66 -10.68
N PHE A 176 -4.26 23.60 -11.50
CA PHE A 176 -4.11 25.01 -11.15
C PHE A 176 -4.73 25.89 -12.23
N LYS A 177 -5.54 26.88 -11.84
CA LYS A 177 -6.09 27.91 -12.74
C LYS A 177 -5.63 29.27 -12.25
N GLU A 178 -4.87 30.00 -13.07
CA GLU A 178 -4.52 31.38 -12.75
C GLU A 178 -5.78 32.25 -12.83
N VAL A 179 -5.98 33.12 -11.85
CA VAL A 179 -7.03 34.14 -11.85
C VAL A 179 -6.39 35.53 -11.81
N SER A 180 -7.03 36.48 -12.49
CA SER A 180 -6.54 37.85 -12.57
C SER A 180 -6.70 38.59 -11.24
N LEU A 181 -5.86 39.60 -11.00
CA LEU A 181 -6.02 40.52 -9.88
C LEU A 181 -7.39 41.24 -9.98
N PRO A 182 -8.02 41.58 -8.83
CA PRO A 182 -9.20 42.44 -8.80
C PRO A 182 -8.94 43.76 -9.53
N SER A 183 -9.97 44.33 -10.17
CA SER A 183 -9.88 45.60 -10.92
C SER A 183 -9.35 46.79 -10.12
N ASP A 184 -9.45 46.72 -8.79
CA ASP A 184 -9.03 47.76 -7.86
C ASP A 184 -7.53 47.71 -7.52
N LEU A 185 -6.84 46.64 -7.95
CA LEU A 185 -5.40 46.43 -7.79
C LEU A 185 -4.75 46.36 -9.17
N THR A 186 -3.60 47.01 -9.32
CA THR A 186 -2.79 46.93 -10.54
C THR A 186 -1.44 46.29 -10.21
N SER A 187 -0.67 45.94 -11.24
CA SER A 187 0.71 45.46 -11.10
C SER A 187 1.65 46.51 -10.47
N GLU A 188 1.22 47.76 -10.34
CA GLU A 188 1.95 48.84 -9.68
C GLU A 188 1.60 48.98 -8.18
N SER A 189 0.58 48.27 -7.68
CA SER A 189 0.24 48.27 -6.26
C SER A 189 1.37 47.67 -5.43
N THR A 190 1.59 48.22 -4.23
CA THR A 190 2.63 47.69 -3.35
C THR A 190 2.29 46.27 -2.89
N ASN A 191 3.31 45.46 -2.64
CA ASN A 191 3.07 44.08 -2.20
C ASN A 191 2.26 44.01 -0.89
N GLU A 192 2.40 44.98 0.02
CA GLU A 192 1.58 45.04 1.24
C GLU A 192 0.10 45.35 0.94
N GLU A 193 -0.19 46.20 -0.04
CA GLU A 193 -1.57 46.49 -0.47
C GLU A 193 -2.24 45.25 -1.08
N ILE A 194 -1.52 44.54 -1.96
CA ILE A 194 -1.99 43.30 -2.59
C ILE A 194 -2.25 42.23 -1.53
N GLU A 195 -1.29 42.01 -0.63
CA GLU A 195 -1.42 41.02 0.45
C GLU A 195 -2.60 41.34 1.37
N ASN A 196 -2.77 42.59 1.78
CA ASN A 196 -3.86 42.99 2.67
C ASN A 196 -5.23 42.87 2.00
N ALA A 197 -5.33 43.22 0.71
CA ALA A 197 -6.57 43.10 -0.05
C ALA A 197 -6.96 41.64 -0.32
N LEU A 198 -5.98 40.75 -0.55
CA LEU A 198 -6.24 39.34 -0.84
C LEU A 198 -6.37 38.46 0.42
N ARG A 199 -5.92 38.95 1.58
CA ARG A 199 -5.95 38.22 2.86
C ARG A 199 -7.32 37.64 3.25
N PRO A 200 -8.46 38.35 3.11
CA PRO A 200 -9.76 37.78 3.45
C PRO A 200 -10.13 36.57 2.58
N TYR A 201 -9.71 36.56 1.30
CA TYR A 201 -9.95 35.45 0.38
C TYR A 201 -9.05 34.25 0.68
N LEU A 202 -7.76 34.50 0.95
CA LEU A 202 -6.79 33.47 1.36
C LEU A 202 -7.10 32.84 2.73
N ARG A 203 -7.89 33.53 3.56
CA ARG A 203 -8.40 32.96 4.83
C ARG A 203 -9.70 32.17 4.66
N GLY A 204 -10.29 32.17 3.47
CA GLY A 204 -11.61 31.58 3.22
C GLY A 204 -12.75 32.37 3.86
N GLU A 205 -12.53 33.63 4.25
CA GLU A 205 -13.59 34.49 4.80
C GLU A 205 -14.55 34.99 3.69
N LYS A 206 -14.06 35.04 2.44
CA LYS A 206 -14.82 35.43 1.23
C LYS A 206 -14.38 34.60 0.03
N LEU A 207 -15.31 34.33 -0.88
CA LEU A 207 -14.99 33.79 -2.21
C LEU A 207 -14.44 34.89 -3.12
N PHE A 208 -13.41 34.56 -3.89
CA PHE A 208 -12.75 35.46 -4.83
C PHE A 208 -13.59 35.61 -6.11
N PRO A 209 -13.90 36.84 -6.56
CA PRO A 209 -14.68 37.05 -7.77
C PRO A 209 -13.80 36.81 -9.02
N SER A 210 -13.98 35.65 -9.66
CA SER A 210 -13.36 35.34 -10.95
C SER A 210 -14.29 35.70 -12.11
N THR A 211 -13.78 35.70 -13.34
CA THR A 211 -14.51 36.12 -14.55
C THR A 211 -15.79 35.31 -14.80
N ASP A 212 -15.77 34.02 -14.45
CA ASP A 212 -16.88 33.09 -14.68
C ASP A 212 -17.77 32.90 -13.45
N GLU A 213 -17.16 32.79 -12.26
CA GLU A 213 -17.85 32.54 -10.99
C GLU A 213 -17.00 32.96 -9.77
N ASN A 214 -17.62 32.96 -8.59
CA ASN A 214 -16.89 33.20 -7.33
C ASN A 214 -16.22 31.90 -6.87
N VAL A 215 -14.90 31.94 -6.65
CA VAL A 215 -14.06 30.75 -6.41
C VAL A 215 -13.28 30.85 -5.10
N ASP A 216 -12.87 29.71 -4.56
CA ASP A 216 -11.89 29.68 -3.46
C ASP A 216 -10.49 29.99 -3.99
N LEU A 217 -9.86 31.04 -3.45
CA LEU A 217 -8.49 31.40 -3.77
C LEU A 217 -7.54 30.51 -2.96
N PHE A 218 -6.75 29.68 -3.64
CA PHE A 218 -5.82 28.73 -3.02
C PHE A 218 -4.50 29.41 -2.61
N ALA A 219 -3.90 30.17 -3.53
CA ALA A 219 -2.60 30.77 -3.26
C ALA A 219 -2.37 32.10 -3.99
N LEU A 220 -1.50 32.91 -3.39
CA LEU A 220 -0.93 34.13 -3.96
C LEU A 220 0.60 33.98 -4.01
N VAL A 221 1.15 34.07 -5.21
CA VAL A 221 2.59 34.06 -5.48
C VAL A 221 3.00 35.47 -5.89
N ILE A 222 3.88 36.12 -5.12
CA ILE A 222 4.46 37.42 -5.46
C ILE A 222 5.94 37.22 -5.78
N ILE A 223 6.30 37.48 -7.03
CA ILE A 223 7.66 37.35 -7.56
C ILE A 223 8.26 38.77 -7.65
N PRO A 224 9.32 39.07 -6.90
CA PRO A 224 9.92 40.39 -6.87
C PRO A 224 10.69 40.70 -8.17
N GLU A 225 10.98 41.98 -8.41
CA GLU A 225 11.96 42.37 -9.43
C GLU A 225 13.34 41.80 -9.09
N ASN A 226 14.13 41.50 -10.13
CA ASN A 226 15.49 40.98 -10.00
C ASN A 226 15.56 39.69 -9.14
N VAL A 227 14.54 38.83 -9.22
CA VAL A 227 14.48 37.59 -8.44
C VAL A 227 15.68 36.67 -8.69
N PHE A 228 16.29 36.76 -9.88
CA PHE A 228 17.45 35.95 -10.27
C PHE A 228 18.77 36.39 -9.63
N ASP A 229 18.83 37.57 -9.02
CA ASP A 229 20.02 38.05 -8.28
C ASP A 229 20.14 37.40 -6.90
N GLY A 230 19.09 36.71 -6.44
CA GLY A 230 19.07 35.97 -5.16
C GLY A 230 18.95 36.84 -3.91
N GLU A 231 18.90 38.17 -4.05
CA GLU A 231 18.72 39.10 -2.93
C GLU A 231 17.25 39.23 -2.49
N ASN A 232 16.32 39.08 -3.43
CA ASN A 232 14.88 39.21 -3.17
C ASN A 232 14.17 37.85 -3.11
N GLN A 233 13.29 37.67 -2.12
CA GLN A 233 12.59 36.41 -1.89
C GLN A 233 11.17 36.42 -2.49
N ILE A 234 10.78 35.30 -3.08
CA ILE A 234 9.40 35.05 -3.52
C ILE A 234 8.51 34.95 -2.29
N ARG A 235 7.39 35.70 -2.29
CA ARG A 235 6.40 35.62 -1.22
C ARG A 235 5.26 34.73 -1.64
N PHE A 236 5.08 33.63 -0.90
CA PHE A 236 4.05 32.64 -1.16
C PHE A 236 3.06 32.60 -0.01
N TRP A 237 1.80 32.89 -0.31
CA TRP A 237 0.69 32.78 0.62
C TRP A 237 -0.21 31.66 0.15
N SER A 238 -0.48 30.68 1.01
CA SER A 238 -1.35 29.54 0.71
C SER A 238 -2.38 29.35 1.81
N THR A 239 -3.57 28.90 1.43
CA THR A 239 -4.60 28.48 2.38
C THR A 239 -4.23 27.18 3.10
N ASN A 240 -3.34 26.38 2.51
CA ASN A 240 -2.82 25.13 3.07
C ASN A 240 -1.29 25.16 3.16
N LEU A 241 -0.77 25.32 4.38
CA LEU A 241 0.67 25.41 4.65
C LEU A 241 1.45 24.10 4.40
N ALA A 242 0.76 22.96 4.37
CA ALA A 242 1.38 21.67 4.06
C ALA A 242 1.51 21.42 2.56
N ASP A 243 0.78 22.18 1.73
CA ASP A 243 0.77 22.04 0.28
C ASP A 243 1.77 23.03 -0.34
N THR A 244 2.96 22.51 -0.65
CA THR A 244 4.09 23.28 -1.21
C THR A 244 4.33 22.97 -2.67
N ASP A 245 3.58 22.03 -3.27
CA ASP A 245 3.76 21.54 -4.63
C ASP A 245 3.91 22.65 -5.67
N LEU A 246 3.05 23.67 -5.58
CA LEU A 246 3.05 24.80 -6.51
C LEU A 246 4.29 25.68 -6.33
N LEU A 247 4.64 25.99 -5.08
CA LEU A 247 5.82 26.80 -4.77
C LEU A 247 7.09 26.08 -5.22
N ASP A 248 7.22 24.79 -4.89
CA ASP A 248 8.38 23.96 -5.27
C ASP A 248 8.50 23.86 -6.79
N ALA A 249 7.39 23.71 -7.50
CA ALA A 249 7.38 23.67 -8.96
C ALA A 249 7.83 25.01 -9.58
N ILE A 250 7.31 26.14 -9.11
CA ILE A 250 7.67 27.48 -9.61
C ILE A 250 9.14 27.78 -9.29
N THR A 251 9.55 27.61 -8.03
CA THR A 251 10.91 27.88 -7.58
C THR A 251 11.94 27.00 -8.27
N SER A 252 11.62 25.73 -8.54
CA SER A 252 12.50 24.84 -9.31
C SER A 252 12.72 25.37 -10.73
N SER A 253 11.66 25.82 -11.40
CA SER A 253 11.71 26.36 -12.76
C SER A 253 12.48 27.68 -12.83
N LEU A 254 12.23 28.58 -11.87
CA LEU A 254 12.97 29.84 -11.76
C LEU A 254 14.44 29.61 -11.41
N SER A 255 14.74 28.65 -10.54
CA SER A 255 16.11 28.28 -10.19
C SER A 255 16.85 27.65 -11.37
N GLU A 256 16.16 26.89 -12.21
CA GLU A 256 16.71 26.35 -13.45
C GLU A 256 17.06 27.46 -14.43
N HIS A 257 16.15 28.41 -14.63
CA HIS A 257 16.43 29.58 -15.46
C HIS A 257 17.60 30.41 -14.90
N ALA A 258 17.64 30.65 -13.59
CA ALA A 258 18.75 31.35 -12.93
C ALA A 258 20.10 30.66 -13.18
N ARG A 259 20.14 29.32 -13.08
CA ARG A 259 21.33 28.52 -13.40
C ARG A 259 21.74 28.67 -14.87
N ASN A 260 20.78 28.63 -15.79
CA ASN A 260 21.05 28.77 -17.22
C ASN A 260 21.64 30.16 -17.55
N LEU A 261 21.13 31.24 -16.95
CA LEU A 261 21.73 32.57 -17.07
C LEU A 261 23.17 32.60 -16.56
N GLU A 262 23.46 31.96 -15.43
CA GLU A 262 24.83 31.89 -14.89
C GLU A 262 25.77 31.02 -15.75
N TYR A 263 25.26 29.98 -16.39
CA TYR A 263 26.03 29.19 -17.35
C TYR A 263 26.39 30.03 -18.58
N GLU A 264 25.43 30.74 -19.16
CA GLU A 264 25.66 31.64 -20.29
C GLU A 264 26.67 32.75 -19.96
N LYS A 265 26.54 33.39 -18.80
CA LYS A 265 27.50 34.42 -18.33
C LYS A 265 28.93 33.91 -18.21
N ARG A 266 29.10 32.61 -17.92
CA ARG A 266 30.42 31.95 -17.79
C ARG A 266 30.87 31.27 -19.07
N GLU A 267 30.17 31.48 -20.17
CA GLU A 267 30.42 30.84 -21.47
C GLU A 267 30.38 29.30 -21.38
N ILE A 268 29.59 28.77 -20.45
CA ILE A 268 29.32 27.34 -20.30
C ILE A 268 28.08 27.03 -21.13
N SER A 269 28.20 26.12 -22.11
CA SER A 269 27.05 25.72 -22.91
C SER A 269 26.02 25.00 -22.05
N THR A 270 24.76 25.45 -22.09
CA THR A 270 23.64 24.79 -21.41
C THR A 270 23.41 23.37 -21.94
N SER A 271 23.68 23.12 -23.22
CA SER A 271 23.64 21.78 -23.81
C SER A 271 24.64 20.84 -23.14
N ASP A 272 25.87 21.34 -22.92
CA ASP A 272 26.95 20.53 -22.33
C ASP A 272 26.65 20.24 -20.86
N VAL A 273 26.08 21.20 -20.13
CA VAL A 273 25.65 20.98 -18.74
C VAL A 273 24.54 19.94 -18.68
N THR A 274 23.54 20.05 -19.56
CA THR A 274 22.44 19.07 -19.62
C THR A 274 22.94 17.69 -20.03
N GLU A 275 23.84 17.59 -21.00
CA GLU A 275 24.47 16.33 -21.42
C GLU A 275 25.28 15.71 -20.26
N ILE A 276 26.10 16.50 -19.57
CA ILE A 276 26.88 16.07 -18.40
C ILE A 276 25.95 15.66 -17.24
N ALA A 277 24.89 16.44 -16.97
CA ALA A 277 23.92 16.13 -15.91
C ALA A 277 23.06 14.91 -16.25
N ALA A 278 22.86 14.62 -17.54
CA ALA A 278 22.17 13.43 -18.02
C ALA A 278 23.04 12.16 -17.96
N LEU A 279 24.35 12.28 -17.69
CA LEU A 279 25.23 11.13 -17.46
C LEU A 279 24.76 10.34 -16.24
N ARG A 280 24.00 9.27 -16.49
CA ARG A 280 23.56 8.33 -15.46
C ARG A 280 24.39 7.07 -15.52
N ILE A 281 25.02 6.72 -14.41
CA ILE A 281 25.60 5.40 -14.22
C ILE A 281 24.44 4.42 -14.02
N ARG A 282 24.06 3.69 -15.07
CA ARG A 282 23.06 2.63 -14.96
C ARG A 282 23.66 1.49 -14.14
N SER A 283 22.96 1.08 -13.09
CA SER A 283 23.33 -0.08 -12.28
C SER A 283 22.24 -1.14 -12.41
N ASN A 284 22.67 -2.38 -12.60
CA ASN A 284 21.79 -3.54 -12.61
C ASN A 284 22.16 -4.43 -11.43
N ASN A 285 21.16 -4.93 -10.71
CA ASN A 285 21.39 -5.94 -9.69
C ASN A 285 21.37 -7.32 -10.37
N PHE A 286 22.27 -8.20 -9.95
CA PHE A 286 22.35 -9.57 -10.45
C PHE A 286 22.21 -10.55 -9.28
N ASN A 287 21.46 -11.63 -9.49
CA ASN A 287 21.27 -12.73 -8.54
C ASN A 287 22.14 -13.92 -8.96
N PRO A 288 23.15 -14.30 -8.16
CA PRO A 288 24.07 -15.39 -8.51
C PRO A 288 23.43 -16.79 -8.47
N ASN A 289 22.20 -16.92 -7.98
CA ASN A 289 21.50 -18.21 -7.89
C ASN A 289 20.63 -18.53 -9.10
N LYS A 290 20.58 -17.63 -10.10
CA LYS A 290 19.84 -17.85 -11.34
C LYS A 290 20.70 -18.53 -12.41
N GLU A 291 20.05 -19.07 -13.43
CA GLU A 291 20.75 -19.65 -14.58
C GLU A 291 21.54 -18.58 -15.36
N ALA A 292 22.61 -19.02 -16.00
CA ALA A 292 23.49 -18.15 -16.75
C ALA A 292 22.73 -17.53 -17.94
N GLY A 293 22.67 -16.19 -18.00
CA GLY A 293 21.86 -15.43 -18.96
C GLY A 293 20.58 -14.84 -18.36
N GLU A 294 20.16 -15.26 -17.17
CA GLU A 294 18.96 -14.77 -16.48
C GLU A 294 19.26 -14.02 -15.17
N GLU A 295 20.54 -13.72 -14.87
CA GLU A 295 20.97 -13.26 -13.56
C GLU A 295 20.41 -11.88 -13.19
N LYS A 296 19.99 -11.05 -14.16
CA LYS A 296 19.43 -9.72 -13.89
C LYS A 296 18.21 -9.83 -12.96
N VAL A 297 18.22 -9.05 -11.89
CA VAL A 297 17.14 -8.99 -10.90
C VAL A 297 16.02 -8.13 -11.47
N GLY A 298 14.90 -8.77 -11.78
CA GLY A 298 13.69 -8.13 -12.28
C GLY A 298 12.72 -7.75 -11.17
N ILE A 299 11.61 -7.13 -11.57
CA ILE A 299 10.49 -6.82 -10.68
C ILE A 299 9.93 -8.10 -10.03
N ARG A 300 9.92 -9.21 -10.79
CA ARG A 300 9.49 -10.55 -10.33
C ARG A 300 10.27 -11.03 -9.10
N ASP A 301 11.58 -10.84 -9.09
CA ASP A 301 12.44 -11.25 -7.97
C ASP A 301 12.18 -10.42 -6.72
N LYS A 302 11.98 -9.10 -6.90
CA LYS A 302 11.62 -8.21 -5.80
C LYS A 302 10.26 -8.59 -5.21
N ILE A 303 9.27 -8.86 -6.05
CA ILE A 303 7.95 -9.33 -5.60
C ILE A 303 8.09 -10.61 -4.76
N ARG A 304 8.85 -11.61 -5.24
CA ARG A 304 9.08 -12.85 -4.49
C ARG A 304 9.78 -12.61 -3.14
N GLN A 305 10.72 -11.68 -3.10
CA GLN A 305 11.43 -11.31 -1.86
C GLN A 305 10.50 -10.66 -0.82
N TYR A 306 9.56 -9.82 -1.24
CA TYR A 306 8.68 -9.06 -0.34
C TYR A 306 7.31 -9.72 -0.10
N ALA A 307 6.88 -10.69 -0.92
CA ALA A 307 5.62 -11.42 -0.77
C ALA A 307 5.36 -12.02 0.64
N PRO A 308 6.37 -12.57 1.37
CA PRO A 308 6.15 -13.09 2.72
C PRO A 308 5.64 -12.06 3.72
N ILE A 309 5.89 -10.76 3.52
CA ILE A 309 5.37 -9.72 4.41
C ILE A 309 3.84 -9.82 4.49
N GLY A 310 3.18 -9.96 3.34
CA GLY A 310 1.73 -10.16 3.27
C GLY A 310 1.27 -11.40 4.04
N PHE A 311 2.00 -12.51 3.90
CA PHE A 311 1.74 -13.74 4.65
C PHE A 311 1.93 -13.56 6.16
N VAL A 312 2.92 -12.80 6.60
CA VAL A 312 3.11 -12.52 8.02
C VAL A 312 1.96 -11.70 8.59
N TYR A 313 1.53 -10.64 7.90
CA TYR A 313 0.34 -9.89 8.31
C TYR A 313 -0.90 -10.79 8.34
N LEU A 314 -1.08 -11.63 7.33
CA LEU A 314 -2.19 -12.57 7.26
C LEU A 314 -2.15 -13.60 8.41
N LEU A 315 -0.98 -14.15 8.72
CA LEU A 315 -0.77 -15.02 9.88
C LEU A 315 -1.09 -14.29 11.19
N TRP A 316 -0.62 -13.05 11.32
CA TRP A 316 -0.80 -12.25 12.52
C TRP A 316 -2.28 -11.96 12.78
N ILE A 317 -2.98 -11.43 11.78
CA ILE A 317 -4.41 -11.13 11.86
C ILE A 317 -5.20 -12.41 12.15
N ALA A 318 -4.87 -13.53 11.49
CA ALA A 318 -5.60 -14.77 11.66
C ALA A 318 -5.36 -15.43 13.02
N ILE A 319 -4.11 -15.58 13.45
CA ILE A 319 -3.79 -16.14 14.77
C ILE A 319 -4.44 -15.29 15.85
N PHE A 320 -4.32 -13.96 15.77
CA PHE A 320 -4.89 -13.07 16.75
C PHE A 320 -6.42 -13.14 16.77
N SER A 321 -7.09 -12.99 15.62
CA SER A 321 -8.55 -12.99 15.54
C SER A 321 -9.15 -14.32 16.04
N VAL A 322 -8.59 -15.46 15.62
CA VAL A 322 -9.10 -16.79 15.96
C VAL A 322 -8.83 -17.11 17.44
N ALA A 323 -7.67 -16.73 17.99
CA ALA A 323 -7.38 -16.88 19.42
C ALA A 323 -8.27 -15.97 20.29
N GLN A 324 -8.56 -14.75 19.83
CA GLN A 324 -9.44 -13.82 20.55
C GLN A 324 -10.88 -14.33 20.56
N MET A 325 -11.37 -14.87 19.43
CA MET A 325 -12.68 -15.53 19.34
C MET A 325 -12.80 -16.67 20.36
N LEU A 326 -11.76 -17.51 20.46
CA LEU A 326 -11.71 -18.60 21.43
C LEU A 326 -11.81 -18.11 22.89
N LEU A 327 -11.11 -17.02 23.23
CA LEU A 327 -11.17 -16.40 24.55
C LEU A 327 -12.58 -15.89 24.88
N ASN A 328 -13.20 -15.12 23.99
CA ASN A 328 -14.54 -14.59 24.19
C ASN A 328 -15.56 -15.71 24.38
N ASN A 329 -15.54 -16.72 23.49
CA ASN A 329 -16.46 -17.85 23.57
C ASN A 329 -16.30 -18.61 24.89
N THR A 330 -15.07 -18.80 25.36
CA THR A 330 -14.82 -19.49 26.64
C THR A 330 -15.39 -18.70 27.82
N ILE A 331 -15.21 -17.38 27.83
CA ILE A 331 -15.75 -16.51 28.89
C ILE A 331 -17.28 -16.49 28.84
N GLU A 332 -17.86 -16.38 27.64
CA GLU A 332 -19.31 -16.34 27.45
C GLU A 332 -19.97 -17.66 27.88
N GLU A 333 -19.43 -18.80 27.45
CA GLU A 333 -19.95 -20.11 27.87
C GLU A 333 -19.83 -20.32 29.38
N LYS A 334 -18.75 -19.82 29.99
CA LYS A 334 -18.58 -19.87 31.45
C LYS A 334 -19.61 -18.99 32.15
N SER A 335 -19.75 -17.74 31.72
CA SER A 335 -20.69 -16.77 32.28
C SER A 335 -22.14 -17.25 32.18
N ASN A 336 -22.48 -17.96 31.10
CA ASN A 336 -23.81 -18.51 30.86
C ASN A 336 -24.01 -19.93 31.43
N ARG A 337 -23.05 -20.44 32.22
CA ARG A 337 -23.07 -21.81 32.80
C ARG A 337 -23.22 -22.93 31.77
N ILE A 338 -22.91 -22.67 30.51
CA ILE A 338 -22.91 -23.67 29.44
C ILE A 338 -21.82 -24.71 29.71
N ILE A 339 -20.65 -24.29 30.22
CA ILE A 339 -19.55 -25.20 30.48
C ILE A 339 -19.88 -26.27 31.54
N GLU A 340 -20.64 -25.93 32.59
CA GLU A 340 -21.08 -26.89 33.61
C GLU A 340 -21.91 -28.02 32.99
N VAL A 341 -22.82 -27.67 32.07
CA VAL A 341 -23.65 -28.62 31.33
C VAL A 341 -22.79 -29.49 30.42
N LEU A 342 -21.83 -28.92 29.70
CA LEU A 342 -20.95 -29.68 28.81
C LEU A 342 -20.05 -30.66 29.58
N LEU A 343 -19.53 -30.26 30.73
CA LEU A 343 -18.67 -31.09 31.58
C LEU A 343 -19.42 -32.28 32.22
N SER A 344 -20.75 -32.27 32.22
CA SER A 344 -21.54 -33.46 32.61
C SER A 344 -21.42 -34.61 31.60
N SER A 345 -21.00 -34.33 30.37
CA SER A 345 -20.97 -35.27 29.25
C SER A 345 -19.57 -35.53 28.66
N VAL A 346 -18.62 -34.61 28.86
CA VAL A 346 -17.23 -34.72 28.37
C VAL A 346 -16.22 -34.32 29.44
N THR A 347 -15.01 -34.86 29.38
CA THR A 347 -13.94 -34.44 30.28
C THR A 347 -13.39 -33.06 29.91
N THR A 348 -12.76 -32.36 30.87
CA THR A 348 -12.13 -31.04 30.64
C THR A 348 -11.17 -31.02 29.46
N ASN A 349 -10.31 -32.05 29.35
CA ASN A 349 -9.33 -32.13 28.28
C ASN A 349 -10.01 -32.35 26.92
N GLU A 350 -11.06 -33.16 26.87
CA GLU A 350 -11.85 -33.37 25.64
C GLU A 350 -12.57 -32.09 25.22
N LEU A 351 -13.11 -31.32 26.17
CA LEU A 351 -13.75 -30.04 25.93
C LEU A 351 -12.74 -29.02 25.38
N LEU A 352 -11.60 -28.86 26.04
CA LEU A 352 -10.54 -27.93 25.62
C LEU A 352 -10.03 -28.25 24.22
N LEU A 353 -9.64 -29.51 23.97
CA LEU A 353 -9.14 -29.92 22.65
C LEU A 353 -10.21 -29.76 21.58
N GLY A 354 -11.46 -30.17 21.87
CA GLY A 354 -12.57 -29.99 20.95
C GLY A 354 -12.76 -28.52 20.59
N LYS A 355 -12.77 -27.63 21.59
CA LYS A 355 -12.89 -26.19 21.38
C LYS A 355 -11.76 -25.61 20.53
N VAL A 356 -10.51 -25.93 20.86
CA VAL A 356 -9.34 -25.47 20.09
C VAL A 356 -9.40 -25.97 18.65
N PHE A 357 -9.67 -27.24 18.39
CA PHE A 357 -9.74 -27.74 17.02
C PHE A 357 -10.96 -27.23 16.24
N GLY A 358 -12.11 -27.05 16.90
CA GLY A 358 -13.30 -26.49 16.29
C GLY A 358 -13.08 -25.05 15.83
N VAL A 359 -12.48 -24.24 16.69
CA VAL A 359 -12.12 -22.85 16.39
C VAL A 359 -10.96 -22.77 15.38
N ALA A 360 -10.01 -23.74 15.39
CA ALA A 360 -8.99 -23.87 14.34
C ALA A 360 -9.62 -24.01 12.95
N ALA A 361 -10.66 -24.84 12.82
CA ALA A 361 -11.36 -25.04 11.56
C ALA A 361 -12.03 -23.75 11.06
N VAL A 362 -12.53 -22.90 11.98
CA VAL A 362 -13.04 -21.56 11.64
C VAL A 362 -11.91 -20.71 11.05
N GLY A 363 -10.75 -20.70 11.70
CA GLY A 363 -9.57 -20.00 11.22
C GLY A 363 -9.12 -20.46 9.84
N VAL A 364 -9.08 -21.77 9.59
CA VAL A 364 -8.75 -22.33 8.26
C VAL A 364 -9.77 -21.86 7.21
N THR A 365 -11.07 -21.91 7.49
CA THR A 365 -12.10 -21.43 6.57
C THR A 365 -11.92 -19.93 6.25
N MET A 366 -11.60 -19.11 7.25
CA MET A 366 -11.32 -17.69 7.05
C MET A 366 -10.10 -17.49 6.14
N GLN A 367 -9.01 -18.22 6.37
CA GLN A 367 -7.79 -18.10 5.56
C GLN A 367 -8.02 -18.50 4.11
N LEU A 368 -8.74 -19.58 3.86
CA LEU A 368 -9.08 -19.99 2.49
C LEU A 368 -9.93 -18.93 1.79
N ALA A 369 -10.90 -18.33 2.49
CA ALA A 369 -11.72 -17.26 1.94
C ALA A 369 -10.92 -15.97 1.67
N TRP A 370 -10.04 -15.58 2.60
CA TRP A 370 -9.20 -14.39 2.45
C TRP A 370 -8.16 -14.52 1.34
N ILE A 371 -7.46 -15.67 1.28
CA ILE A 371 -6.52 -15.95 0.19
C ILE A 371 -7.26 -16.02 -1.14
N GLY A 372 -8.37 -16.78 -1.22
CA GLY A 372 -9.14 -16.92 -2.45
C GLY A 372 -9.72 -15.58 -2.96
N SER A 373 -10.21 -14.73 -2.05
CA SER A 373 -10.72 -13.40 -2.41
C SER A 373 -9.62 -12.42 -2.82
N MET A 374 -8.46 -12.43 -2.15
CA MET A 374 -7.29 -11.64 -2.56
C MET A 374 -6.86 -12.00 -3.99
N ILE A 375 -6.73 -13.30 -4.28
CA ILE A 375 -6.41 -13.81 -5.62
C ILE A 375 -7.45 -13.33 -6.65
N THR A 376 -8.73 -13.41 -6.31
CA THR A 376 -9.83 -13.00 -7.19
C THR A 376 -9.78 -11.50 -7.45
N ILE A 377 -9.57 -10.66 -6.42
CA ILE A 377 -9.50 -9.20 -6.56
C ILE A 377 -8.31 -8.81 -7.44
N LEU A 378 -7.12 -9.38 -7.19
CA LEU A 378 -5.93 -9.10 -8.00
C LEU A 378 -6.14 -9.45 -9.47
N ARG A 379 -6.76 -10.60 -9.77
CA ARG A 379 -7.10 -11.00 -11.14
C ARG A 379 -8.10 -10.07 -11.80
N LEU A 380 -9.14 -9.64 -11.08
CA LEU A 380 -10.16 -8.74 -11.61
C LEU A 380 -9.61 -7.32 -11.86
N LYS A 381 -8.64 -6.87 -11.05
CA LYS A 381 -8.11 -5.50 -11.11
C LYS A 381 -6.95 -5.31 -12.06
N ALA A 382 -6.09 -6.31 -12.22
CA ALA A 382 -4.93 -6.17 -13.08
C ALA A 382 -5.28 -6.28 -14.58
N GLY A 383 -6.49 -6.74 -14.92
CA GLY A 383 -6.95 -6.93 -16.28
C GLY A 383 -6.42 -8.21 -16.93
N PRO A 384 -6.94 -8.59 -18.10
CA PRO A 384 -6.37 -9.65 -18.92
C PRO A 384 -4.93 -9.27 -19.33
N GLY A 385 -3.96 -10.18 -19.17
CA GLY A 385 -2.57 -9.96 -19.65
C GLY A 385 -1.56 -9.44 -18.62
N ALA A 386 -1.95 -9.15 -17.37
CA ALA A 386 -1.01 -8.71 -16.33
C ALA A 386 -0.06 -9.84 -15.86
N GLU A 387 1.08 -10.01 -16.54
CA GLU A 387 2.08 -11.02 -16.21
C GLU A 387 2.58 -10.91 -14.76
N TRP A 388 2.76 -9.68 -14.26
CA TRP A 388 3.18 -9.46 -12.87
C TRP A 388 2.22 -10.05 -11.84
N VAL A 389 0.92 -10.16 -12.15
CA VAL A 389 -0.05 -10.86 -11.29
C VAL A 389 0.13 -12.35 -11.39
N VAL A 390 0.34 -12.91 -12.58
CA VAL A 390 0.60 -14.35 -12.74
C VAL A 390 1.87 -14.76 -11.99
N ASP A 391 2.92 -13.95 -12.07
CA ASP A 391 4.18 -14.18 -11.36
C ASP A 391 4.05 -14.02 -9.85
N LEU A 392 3.36 -12.97 -9.39
CA LEU A 392 3.02 -12.77 -7.98
C LEU A 392 2.26 -13.99 -7.46
N MET A 393 1.30 -14.49 -8.24
CA MET A 393 0.50 -15.66 -7.91
C MET A 393 1.36 -16.93 -7.83
N ALA A 394 2.27 -17.13 -8.77
CA ALA A 394 3.21 -18.26 -8.75
C ALA A 394 4.16 -18.19 -7.54
N ALA A 395 4.65 -17.00 -7.20
CA ALA A 395 5.48 -16.79 -6.02
C ALA A 395 4.70 -17.08 -4.73
N VAL A 396 3.48 -16.55 -4.60
CA VAL A 396 2.60 -16.71 -3.43
C VAL A 396 2.15 -18.17 -3.23
N ILE A 397 1.94 -18.92 -4.32
CA ILE A 397 1.50 -20.33 -4.28
C ILE A 397 2.70 -21.30 -4.26
N SER A 398 3.94 -20.79 -4.16
CA SER A 398 5.12 -21.67 -4.07
C SER A 398 4.97 -22.70 -2.95
N PRO A 399 5.28 -24.00 -3.20
CA PRO A 399 5.07 -25.06 -2.23
C PRO A 399 5.77 -24.79 -0.89
N GLU A 400 6.96 -24.20 -0.91
CA GLU A 400 7.74 -23.87 0.28
C GLU A 400 7.01 -22.86 1.16
N LEU A 401 6.49 -21.78 0.56
CA LEU A 401 5.72 -20.76 1.29
C LEU A 401 4.39 -21.32 1.79
N LEU A 402 3.68 -22.14 1.00
CA LEU A 402 2.40 -22.72 1.43
C LEU A 402 2.58 -23.74 2.56
N ILE A 403 3.56 -24.63 2.46
CA ILE A 403 3.85 -25.61 3.52
C ILE A 403 4.29 -24.89 4.79
N GLY A 404 5.19 -23.90 4.66
CA GLY A 404 5.63 -23.07 5.76
C GLY A 404 4.46 -22.32 6.40
N PHE A 405 3.62 -21.67 5.60
CA PHE A 405 2.45 -20.94 6.06
C PHE A 405 1.48 -21.84 6.82
N ILE A 406 1.12 -23.01 6.27
CA ILE A 406 0.20 -23.94 6.93
C ILE A 406 0.80 -24.44 8.24
N PHE A 407 2.07 -24.84 8.25
CA PHE A 407 2.74 -25.33 9.45
C PHE A 407 2.81 -24.27 10.56
N TYR A 408 3.32 -23.08 10.23
CA TYR A 408 3.46 -21.99 11.19
C TYR A 408 2.11 -21.37 11.59
N PHE A 409 1.12 -21.36 10.69
CA PHE A 409 -0.25 -21.04 11.04
C PHE A 409 -0.79 -22.01 12.09
N VAL A 410 -0.71 -23.33 11.85
CA VAL A 410 -1.26 -24.34 12.77
C VAL A 410 -0.55 -24.29 14.11
N THR A 411 0.79 -24.31 14.13
CA THR A 411 1.55 -24.29 15.39
C THR A 411 1.41 -22.96 16.13
N GLY A 412 1.46 -21.83 15.43
CA GLY A 412 1.24 -20.50 16.01
C GLY A 412 -0.18 -20.38 16.56
N TYR A 413 -1.18 -20.76 15.79
CA TYR A 413 -2.57 -20.81 16.23
C TYR A 413 -2.70 -21.68 17.48
N LEU A 414 -2.21 -22.92 17.49
CA LEU A 414 -2.34 -23.80 18.66
C LEU A 414 -1.64 -23.22 19.89
N PHE A 415 -0.44 -22.66 19.73
CA PHE A 415 0.30 -22.00 20.81
C PHE A 415 -0.55 -20.91 21.47
N TYR A 416 -1.07 -19.96 20.67
CA TYR A 416 -1.88 -18.88 21.20
C TYR A 416 -3.27 -19.35 21.65
N ALA A 417 -3.90 -20.29 20.94
CA ALA A 417 -5.20 -20.83 21.28
C ALA A 417 -5.22 -21.47 22.67
N PHE A 418 -4.20 -22.29 22.99
CA PHE A 418 -4.09 -22.87 24.32
C PHE A 418 -3.86 -21.81 25.40
N LEU A 419 -3.04 -20.77 25.14
CA LEU A 419 -2.87 -19.65 26.08
C LEU A 419 -4.21 -18.93 26.33
N PHE A 420 -4.91 -18.55 25.27
CA PHE A 420 -6.16 -17.80 25.33
C PHE A 420 -7.30 -18.62 25.95
N ALA A 421 -7.40 -19.92 25.65
CA ALA A 421 -8.37 -20.79 26.32
C ALA A 421 -8.08 -20.92 27.83
N GLY A 422 -6.80 -21.03 28.22
CA GLY A 422 -6.40 -21.03 29.62
C GLY A 422 -6.81 -19.75 30.35
N ILE A 423 -6.55 -18.59 29.73
CA ILE A 423 -6.94 -17.27 30.27
C ILE A 423 -8.47 -17.15 30.34
N GLY A 424 -9.17 -17.52 29.27
CA GLY A 424 -10.63 -17.46 29.21
C GLY A 424 -11.31 -18.32 30.26
N SER A 425 -10.70 -19.45 30.63
CA SER A 425 -11.22 -20.31 31.68
C SER A 425 -11.19 -19.66 33.07
N VAL A 426 -10.24 -18.76 33.36
CA VAL A 426 -10.08 -18.14 34.69
C VAL A 426 -10.78 -16.79 34.80
N CYS A 427 -11.10 -16.16 33.67
CA CYS A 427 -11.85 -14.91 33.62
C CYS A 427 -13.37 -15.16 33.71
N ASN A 428 -14.09 -14.25 34.34
CA ASN A 428 -15.56 -14.29 34.40
C ASN A 428 -16.21 -13.21 33.52
N THR A 429 -15.45 -12.17 33.16
CA THR A 429 -15.87 -11.11 32.24
C THR A 429 -14.80 -10.81 31.19
N ILE A 430 -15.19 -10.19 30.09
CA ILE A 430 -14.25 -9.69 29.07
C ILE A 430 -13.31 -8.63 29.67
N LYS A 431 -13.82 -7.79 30.59
CA LYS A 431 -13.03 -6.77 31.28
C LYS A 431 -11.88 -7.37 32.09
N ASP A 432 -12.10 -8.51 32.73
CA ASP A 432 -11.05 -9.24 33.44
C ASP A 432 -9.96 -9.73 32.49
N ALA A 433 -10.36 -10.22 31.32
CA ALA A 433 -9.45 -10.74 30.32
C ALA A 433 -8.54 -9.66 29.73
N GLN A 434 -9.02 -8.41 29.64
CA GLN A 434 -8.21 -7.29 29.13
C GLN A 434 -6.91 -7.07 29.93
N ASN A 435 -6.92 -7.34 31.24
CA ASN A 435 -5.71 -7.24 32.08
C ASN A 435 -4.64 -8.27 31.69
N PHE A 436 -5.03 -9.43 31.16
CA PHE A 436 -4.12 -10.45 30.65
C PHE A 436 -3.74 -10.22 29.19
N MET A 437 -4.65 -9.64 28.40
CA MET A 437 -4.43 -9.41 26.97
C MET A 437 -3.36 -8.35 26.68
N GLY A 438 -3.25 -7.29 27.49
CA GLY A 438 -2.29 -6.21 27.25
C GLY A 438 -0.84 -6.70 27.04
N PRO A 439 -0.26 -7.47 27.98
CA PRO A 439 1.09 -8.03 27.80
C PRO A 439 1.23 -8.96 26.59
N ILE A 440 0.20 -9.76 26.30
CA ILE A 440 0.20 -10.68 25.14
C ILE A 440 0.18 -9.90 23.83
N MET A 441 -0.57 -8.79 23.77
CA MET A 441 -0.60 -7.89 22.63
C MET A 441 0.77 -7.27 22.36
N LEU A 442 1.49 -6.85 23.40
CA LEU A 442 2.86 -6.35 23.24
C LEU A 442 3.79 -7.40 22.64
N ILE A 443 3.71 -8.64 23.11
CA ILE A 443 4.50 -9.76 22.56
C ILE A 443 4.12 -10.02 21.08
N LEU A 444 2.83 -9.98 20.75
CA LEU A 444 2.33 -10.18 19.39
C LEU A 444 2.66 -9.02 18.44
N MET A 445 2.89 -7.80 18.94
CA MET A 445 3.27 -6.64 18.12
C MET A 445 4.72 -6.67 17.67
N VAL A 446 5.61 -7.31 18.43
CA VAL A 446 7.06 -7.35 18.13
C VAL A 446 7.34 -7.82 16.69
N PRO A 447 6.79 -8.94 16.19
CA PRO A 447 7.02 -9.36 14.81
C PRO A 447 6.59 -8.34 13.76
N LEU A 448 5.52 -7.57 13.98
CA LEU A 448 5.09 -6.53 13.04
C LEU A 448 6.10 -5.39 12.94
N GLY A 449 6.67 -4.96 14.08
CA GLY A 449 7.72 -3.95 14.10
C GLY A 449 8.99 -4.39 13.36
N THR A 450 9.27 -5.70 13.33
CA THR A 450 10.43 -6.24 12.62
C THR A 450 10.29 -6.33 11.10
N MET A 451 9.08 -6.12 10.55
CA MET A 451 8.84 -6.16 9.10
C MET A 451 9.60 -5.07 8.32
N MET A 452 10.11 -4.03 8.99
CA MET A 452 10.95 -3.01 8.35
C MET A 452 12.40 -3.48 8.12
N PHE A 453 12.86 -4.51 8.85
CA PHE A 453 14.28 -4.89 8.89
C PHE A 453 14.52 -6.31 8.37
N ILE A 454 13.71 -7.28 8.78
CA ILE A 454 13.93 -8.70 8.46
C ILE A 454 13.86 -8.98 6.96
N PRO A 455 12.95 -8.40 6.15
CA PRO A 455 12.95 -8.62 4.70
C PRO A 455 14.25 -8.19 4.01
N ASN A 456 14.97 -7.21 4.59
CA ASN A 456 16.23 -6.71 4.05
C ASN A 456 17.42 -7.61 4.44
N ASP A 457 17.37 -8.27 5.59
CA ASP A 457 18.35 -9.28 6.02
C ASP A 457 17.68 -10.51 6.68
N PRO A 458 17.05 -11.40 5.90
CA PRO A 458 16.22 -12.47 6.47
C PRO A 458 17.05 -13.59 7.11
N ASN A 459 18.31 -13.74 6.73
CA ASN A 459 19.22 -14.72 7.33
C ASN A 459 20.18 -14.09 8.36
N GLY A 460 19.99 -12.81 8.65
CA GLY A 460 20.77 -12.08 9.65
C GLY A 460 20.62 -12.63 11.07
N THR A 461 21.51 -12.16 11.94
CA THR A 461 21.58 -12.59 13.34
C THR A 461 20.27 -12.34 14.09
N ILE A 462 19.65 -11.17 13.89
CA ILE A 462 18.40 -10.79 14.58
C ILE A 462 17.26 -11.70 14.14
N ALA A 463 17.09 -11.87 12.81
CA ALA A 463 16.08 -12.75 12.24
C ALA A 463 16.22 -14.17 12.78
N THR A 464 17.45 -14.70 12.74
CA THR A 464 17.76 -16.04 13.22
C THR A 464 17.46 -16.20 14.71
N ALA A 465 17.94 -15.28 15.56
CA ALA A 465 17.72 -15.36 17.00
C ALA A 465 16.22 -15.30 17.36
N MET A 466 15.46 -14.40 16.73
CA MET A 466 14.02 -14.26 16.98
C MET A 466 13.21 -15.46 16.49
N SER A 467 13.66 -16.15 15.43
CA SER A 467 13.04 -17.41 14.98
C SER A 467 13.04 -18.50 16.05
N TRP A 468 13.97 -18.47 17.00
CA TRP A 468 14.05 -19.47 18.09
C TRP A 468 13.19 -19.11 19.31
N ILE A 469 12.45 -18.00 19.26
CA ILE A 469 11.56 -17.57 20.34
C ILE A 469 10.11 -17.90 19.95
N PRO A 470 9.46 -18.88 20.61
CA PRO A 470 8.23 -19.50 20.12
C PRO A 470 7.07 -18.53 19.81
N PRO A 471 6.77 -17.50 20.64
CA PRO A 471 5.75 -16.51 20.30
C PRO A 471 5.98 -15.80 18.95
N TRP A 472 7.24 -15.63 18.55
CA TRP A 472 7.60 -14.88 17.34
C TRP A 472 7.91 -15.80 16.16
N SER A 473 8.34 -17.03 16.43
CA SER A 473 8.80 -18.01 15.43
C SER A 473 7.87 -18.15 14.21
N PRO A 474 6.53 -18.27 14.35
CA PRO A 474 5.63 -18.40 13.19
C PRO A 474 5.74 -17.25 12.19
N PHE A 475 5.90 -16.03 12.69
CA PHE A 475 5.94 -14.82 11.89
C PHE A 475 7.33 -14.62 11.29
N ILE A 476 8.36 -14.79 12.11
CA ILE A 476 9.74 -14.57 11.68
C ILE A 476 10.13 -15.62 10.64
N MET A 477 9.89 -16.91 10.91
CA MET A 477 10.21 -17.97 9.96
C MET A 477 9.44 -17.83 8.65
N MET A 478 8.16 -17.45 8.68
CA MET A 478 7.39 -17.19 7.47
C MET A 478 8.06 -16.14 6.59
N ASN A 479 8.58 -15.06 7.18
CA ASN A 479 9.33 -14.05 6.42
C ASN A 479 10.65 -14.60 5.87
N ARG A 480 11.37 -15.38 6.68
CA ARG A 480 12.66 -15.97 6.30
C ARG A 480 12.54 -16.97 5.14
N MET A 481 11.38 -17.62 4.96
CA MET A 481 11.17 -18.62 3.91
C MET A 481 11.47 -18.12 2.49
N ALA A 482 11.32 -16.83 2.18
CA ALA A 482 11.69 -16.31 0.85
C ALA A 482 13.19 -16.20 0.61
N ALA A 483 14.01 -16.29 1.66
CA ALA A 483 15.47 -16.20 1.58
C ALA A 483 16.16 -17.56 1.76
N ASN A 484 15.42 -18.67 1.59
CA ASN A 484 15.93 -20.04 1.68
C ASN A 484 16.81 -20.26 2.93
N PRO A 485 16.24 -20.14 4.14
CA PRO A 485 17.00 -20.25 5.37
C PRO A 485 17.59 -21.66 5.50
N PRO A 486 18.69 -21.83 6.24
CA PRO A 486 19.30 -23.14 6.42
C PRO A 486 18.29 -24.18 6.90
N MET A 487 18.36 -25.41 6.39
CA MET A 487 17.41 -26.46 6.74
C MET A 487 17.42 -26.79 8.25
N SER A 488 18.56 -26.57 8.92
CA SER A 488 18.68 -26.67 10.38
C SER A 488 17.75 -25.70 11.11
N ASP A 489 17.55 -24.50 10.59
CA ASP A 489 16.68 -23.50 11.18
C ASP A 489 15.22 -23.86 10.96
N ILE A 490 14.85 -24.31 9.76
CA ILE A 490 13.48 -24.75 9.45
C ILE A 490 13.08 -25.92 10.36
N VAL A 491 13.88 -26.99 10.39
CA VAL A 491 13.59 -28.18 11.19
C VAL A 491 13.69 -27.87 12.68
N GLY A 492 14.73 -27.14 13.10
CA GLY A 492 15.00 -26.83 14.49
C GLY A 492 13.91 -25.95 15.11
N THR A 493 13.52 -24.87 14.44
CA THR A 493 12.42 -24.00 14.89
C THR A 493 11.08 -24.72 14.79
N GLY A 494 10.88 -25.59 13.80
CA GLY A 494 9.69 -26.43 13.70
C GLY A 494 9.52 -27.38 14.89
N VAL A 495 10.59 -28.09 15.28
CA VAL A 495 10.60 -28.95 16.47
C VAL A 495 10.39 -28.13 17.74
N MET A 496 11.08 -27.00 17.88
CA MET A 496 10.92 -26.08 19.01
C MET A 496 9.47 -25.61 19.13
N MET A 497 8.82 -25.25 18.02
CA MET A 497 7.42 -24.85 18.01
C MET A 497 6.48 -25.97 18.46
N ILE A 498 6.67 -27.20 17.96
CA ILE A 498 5.87 -28.35 18.40
C ILE A 498 6.02 -28.59 19.90
N VAL A 499 7.25 -28.59 20.41
CA VAL A 499 7.54 -28.74 21.84
C VAL A 499 6.88 -27.63 22.66
N SER A 500 6.95 -26.39 22.16
CA SER A 500 6.34 -25.23 22.80
C SER A 500 4.81 -25.34 22.85
N VAL A 501 4.17 -25.79 21.77
CA VAL A 501 2.73 -26.07 21.74
C VAL A 501 2.35 -27.14 22.75
N ILE A 502 3.09 -28.24 22.83
CA ILE A 502 2.84 -29.31 23.81
C ILE A 502 2.99 -28.78 25.24
N MET A 503 4.03 -27.99 25.50
CA MET A 503 4.28 -27.38 26.80
C MET A 503 3.13 -26.44 27.21
N VAL A 504 2.73 -25.54 26.31
CA VAL A 504 1.62 -24.61 26.56
C VAL A 504 0.31 -25.36 26.73
N PHE A 505 0.02 -26.38 25.91
CA PHE A 505 -1.16 -27.23 26.09
C PHE A 505 -1.20 -27.85 27.49
N TRP A 506 -0.06 -28.39 27.96
CA TRP A 506 0.02 -29.00 29.28
C TRP A 506 -0.22 -27.99 30.41
N ILE A 507 0.37 -26.79 30.31
CA ILE A 507 0.16 -25.69 31.26
C ILE A 507 -1.31 -25.27 31.24
N SER A 508 -1.83 -24.93 30.06
CA SER A 508 -3.18 -24.42 29.87
C SER A 508 -4.26 -25.44 30.22
N SER A 509 -4.06 -26.74 29.95
CA SER A 509 -5.03 -27.77 30.33
C SER A 509 -5.20 -27.88 31.85
N ARG A 510 -4.12 -27.66 32.63
CA ARG A 510 -4.21 -27.61 34.09
C ARG A 510 -4.93 -26.36 34.57
N VAL A 511 -4.56 -25.20 34.02
CA VAL A 511 -5.22 -23.94 34.34
C VAL A 511 -6.71 -24.02 33.99
N PHE A 512 -7.05 -24.59 32.84
CA PHE A 512 -8.42 -24.78 32.38
C PHE A 512 -9.22 -25.66 33.32
N ARG A 513 -8.65 -26.77 33.80
CA ARG A 513 -9.32 -27.69 34.73
C ARG A 513 -9.75 -27.01 36.04
N VAL A 514 -8.88 -26.17 36.60
CA VAL A 514 -9.16 -25.46 37.86
C VAL A 514 -9.99 -24.20 37.61
N GLY A 515 -9.64 -23.44 36.57
CA GLY A 515 -10.23 -22.14 36.25
C GLY A 515 -11.69 -22.23 35.85
N VAL A 516 -12.05 -23.25 35.06
CA VAL A 516 -13.36 -23.31 34.42
C VAL A 516 -14.53 -23.45 35.40
N LEU A 517 -14.29 -24.06 36.58
CA LEU A 517 -15.28 -24.19 37.66
C LEU A 517 -15.11 -23.11 38.75
N ARG A 518 -14.05 -22.31 38.70
CA ARG A 518 -13.78 -21.26 39.69
C ARG A 518 -14.65 -20.05 39.44
N THR A 519 -15.31 -19.57 40.49
CA THR A 519 -16.08 -18.31 40.52
C THR A 519 -15.30 -17.23 41.28
N GLY A 520 -15.61 -15.95 41.03
CA GLY A 520 -15.02 -14.80 41.75
C GLY A 520 -13.95 -14.03 40.98
N GLN A 521 -13.04 -13.34 41.69
CA GLN A 521 -11.99 -12.56 41.01
C GLN A 521 -10.95 -13.46 40.31
N PRO A 522 -10.44 -13.06 39.13
CA PRO A 522 -9.37 -13.79 38.45
C PRO A 522 -8.12 -13.89 39.32
N PRO A 523 -7.44 -15.05 39.35
CA PRO A 523 -6.18 -15.21 40.06
C PRO A 523 -5.08 -14.28 39.52
N LYS A 524 -4.18 -13.84 40.40
CA LYS A 524 -2.94 -13.18 39.97
C LYS A 524 -2.04 -14.18 39.23
N ILE A 525 -1.13 -13.69 38.37
CA ILE A 525 -0.18 -14.52 37.61
C ILE A 525 0.62 -15.47 38.52
N LEU A 526 1.00 -15.01 39.72
CA LEU A 526 1.72 -15.83 40.71
C LEU A 526 0.89 -17.00 41.26
N GLU A 527 -0.42 -16.83 41.42
CA GLU A 527 -1.32 -17.91 41.87
C GLU A 527 -1.49 -18.97 40.78
N LEU A 528 -1.56 -18.56 39.51
CA LEU A 528 -1.60 -19.47 38.35
C LEU A 528 -0.36 -20.37 38.30
N LEU A 529 0.83 -19.83 38.61
CA LEU A 529 2.07 -20.60 38.70
C LEU A 529 2.03 -21.61 39.86
N GLY A 530 1.37 -21.27 40.97
CA GLY A 530 1.16 -22.18 42.10
C GLY A 530 0.37 -23.44 41.73
N TRP A 531 -0.64 -23.30 40.89
CA TRP A 531 -1.49 -24.42 40.41
C TRP A 531 -0.75 -25.46 39.59
N LEU A 532 0.34 -25.06 38.94
CA LEU A 532 1.20 -25.98 38.20
C LEU A 532 1.97 -26.93 39.12
N ARG A 533 2.19 -26.54 40.39
CA ARG A 533 2.94 -27.33 41.38
C ARG A 533 2.05 -28.19 42.29
N SER A 534 0.80 -27.77 42.53
CA SER A 534 -0.11 -28.44 43.50
C SER A 534 -0.94 -29.59 42.90
N SER A 535 -0.92 -29.80 41.58
CA SER A 535 -1.78 -30.75 40.86
C SER A 535 -1.32 -32.23 40.92
N ASN A 536 -0.60 -32.65 41.97
CA ASN A 536 -0.16 -34.04 42.18
C ASN A 536 -0.88 -34.76 43.34
N SER A 537 -2.05 -34.28 43.77
CA SER A 537 -2.93 -34.97 44.73
C SER A 537 -4.30 -35.26 44.12
#